data_AF-A0A0C3PPK8-F1
#
_entry.id   AF-A0A0C3PPK8-F1
#
_cell.length_a   1.000
_cell.length_b   1.000
_cell.length_c   1.000
_cell.angle_alpha   90.00
_cell.angle_beta   90.00
_cell.angle_gamma   90.00
#
_symmetry.space_group_name_H-M   'P 1'
#
loop_
_entity.id
_entity.type
_entity.pdbx_description
1 polymer ?
#
loop_
_entity_poly.entity_id
_entity_poly.type
_entity_poly.pdbx_seq_one_letter_code
_entity_poly.pdbx_strand_id
1 'polypeptide(L)'
;MPQRNYAPNARRMCCSLGVDIQNTVHAEASLLNVEPRKLDITCRDHEAAVLARNTLLFTLVADDGAEDRLPNSWNAIYHMMLDESLLSLLNEQCHNLVPLAENTLAEIGRLWKLWLGASNFNTKQAKRFKEKFQDGIKNVRKQYGDREVMTSLPSAGLLAPVSIFAVPEQFRHFWMAGFTDDGPPDVNPANNPNPTFVFCSFGDEFAVECGTDPIAGFHLTEALASSGPDLFDQTALVITKVLRAACQQFNTWCKAVVRRVQYTNASSASLMGRMYAGDGLMLRQALHSVNRPSVADAPIFMAP
;
A
#
# COMPACT_ATOMS: atom_id res chain seq x y z
N MET A 1 29.14 11.74 10.41
CA MET A 1 27.73 11.29 10.47
C MET A 1 26.87 12.45 10.96
N PRO A 2 26.05 13.08 10.13
CA PRO A 2 25.09 14.08 10.61
C PRO A 2 23.88 13.34 11.21
N GLN A 3 23.50 13.74 12.41
CA GLN A 3 22.34 13.24 13.14
C GLN A 3 21.07 13.33 12.28
N ARG A 4 20.31 12.22 12.22
CA ARG A 4 18.97 12.20 11.65
C ARG A 4 18.08 13.07 12.55
N ASN A 5 17.81 14.30 12.14
CA ASN A 5 16.70 15.08 12.68
C ASN A 5 15.39 14.44 12.21
N TYR A 6 14.99 13.34 12.85
CA TYR A 6 13.61 12.91 12.85
C TYR A 6 12.81 14.00 13.59
N ALA A 7 11.91 14.67 12.90
CA ALA A 7 10.87 15.44 13.57
C ALA A 7 10.15 14.49 14.55
N PRO A 8 10.15 14.74 15.88
CA PRO A 8 9.77 13.72 16.85
C PRO A 8 8.30 13.26 16.79
N ASN A 9 7.45 13.97 16.05
CA ASN A 9 5.99 13.85 16.17
C ASN A 9 5.23 13.57 14.85
N ALA A 10 5.90 13.23 13.75
CA ALA A 10 5.21 12.81 12.53
C ALA A 10 5.36 11.30 12.36
N ARG A 11 4.40 10.53 12.87
CA ARG A 11 4.22 9.12 12.49
C ARG A 11 3.69 9.12 11.05
N ARG A 12 4.41 8.47 10.15
CA ARG A 12 4.15 8.53 8.71
C ARG A 12 3.72 7.16 8.19
N MET A 13 2.97 7.16 7.10
CA MET A 13 2.30 5.98 6.57
C MET A 13 3.16 5.24 5.51
N CYS A 14 3.37 3.93 5.66
CA CYS A 14 4.07 3.05 4.72
C CYS A 14 3.11 1.99 4.12
N CYS A 15 3.17 1.73 2.81
CA CYS A 15 2.15 0.94 2.09
C CYS A 15 2.40 -0.59 2.02
N SER A 16 3.34 -1.17 2.75
CA SER A 16 3.88 -2.50 2.40
C SER A 16 3.06 -3.72 2.86
N LEU A 17 2.20 -3.63 3.88
CA LEU A 17 1.62 -4.82 4.52
C LEU A 17 0.67 -5.65 3.61
N GLY A 18 0.02 -5.04 2.61
CA GLY A 18 -0.84 -5.77 1.66
C GLY A 18 -0.06 -6.76 0.79
N VAL A 19 1.19 -6.42 0.48
CA VAL A 19 2.05 -7.16 -0.44
C VAL A 19 2.44 -8.52 0.13
N ASP A 20 2.72 -8.60 1.43
CA ASP A 20 3.14 -9.84 2.10
C ASP A 20 2.06 -10.93 2.06
N ILE A 21 0.79 -10.54 2.21
CA ILE A 21 -0.34 -11.47 2.19
C ILE A 21 -0.56 -12.01 0.79
N GLN A 22 -0.54 -11.12 -0.21
CA GLN A 22 -0.68 -11.50 -1.61
C GLN A 22 0.44 -12.45 -2.03
N ASN A 23 1.69 -12.16 -1.64
CA ASN A 23 2.83 -13.03 -1.89
C ASN A 23 2.68 -14.39 -1.17
N THR A 24 2.21 -14.40 0.08
CA THR A 24 1.95 -15.64 0.83
C THR A 24 0.93 -16.53 0.13
N VAL A 25 -0.20 -15.94 -0.31
CA VAL A 25 -1.24 -16.67 -1.05
C VAL A 25 -0.70 -17.18 -2.39
N HIS A 26 0.08 -16.37 -3.10
CA HIS A 26 0.71 -16.77 -4.35
C HIS A 26 1.74 -17.90 -4.19
N ALA A 27 2.61 -17.80 -3.20
CA ALA A 27 3.62 -18.82 -2.92
C ALA A 27 2.96 -20.17 -2.59
N GLU A 28 1.89 -20.16 -1.81
CA GLU A 28 1.09 -21.37 -1.52
C GLU A 28 0.44 -21.92 -2.79
N ALA A 29 -0.19 -21.06 -3.59
CA ALA A 29 -0.83 -21.47 -4.85
C ALA A 29 0.17 -22.02 -5.89
N SER A 30 1.46 -21.73 -5.73
CA SER A 30 2.54 -22.22 -6.60
C SER A 30 3.06 -23.60 -6.18
N LEU A 31 2.63 -24.14 -5.03
CA LEU A 31 2.99 -25.48 -4.57
C LEU A 31 2.18 -26.53 -5.35
N LEU A 32 2.87 -27.29 -6.21
CA LEU A 32 2.25 -28.38 -6.97
C LEU A 32 1.76 -29.48 -6.02
N ASN A 33 0.55 -30.00 -6.28
CA ASN A 33 -0.07 -31.13 -5.58
C ASN A 33 -0.31 -30.92 -4.07
N VAL A 34 -0.47 -29.67 -3.63
CA VAL A 34 -0.86 -29.33 -2.26
C VAL A 34 -2.23 -28.69 -2.28
N GLU A 35 -3.19 -29.30 -1.59
CA GLU A 35 -4.49 -28.67 -1.35
C GLU A 35 -4.29 -27.39 -0.51
N PRO A 36 -4.87 -26.25 -0.92
CA PRO A 36 -4.65 -25.01 -0.19
C PRO A 36 -5.21 -25.11 1.23
N ARG A 37 -4.38 -24.79 2.23
CA ARG A 37 -4.76 -24.81 3.66
C ARG A 37 -5.55 -23.56 4.01
N LYS A 38 -6.33 -23.58 5.09
CA LYS A 38 -6.94 -22.34 5.63
C LYS A 38 -5.86 -21.34 6.05
N LEU A 39 -6.09 -20.07 5.71
CA LEU A 39 -5.26 -18.93 6.12
C LEU A 39 -6.09 -18.02 7.04
N ASP A 40 -5.66 -17.89 8.30
CA ASP A 40 -6.14 -16.87 9.24
C ASP A 40 -4.93 -15.99 9.60
N ILE A 41 -4.95 -14.75 9.10
CA ILE A 41 -3.83 -13.82 9.13
C ILE A 41 -4.24 -12.57 9.89
N THR A 42 -3.50 -12.23 10.94
CA THR A 42 -3.64 -10.96 11.65
C THR A 42 -2.70 -9.91 11.07
N CYS A 43 -3.27 -8.89 10.45
CA CYS A 43 -2.60 -7.75 9.88
C CYS A 43 -2.51 -6.65 10.94
N ARG A 44 -1.29 -6.35 11.41
CA ARG A 44 -1.06 -5.29 12.38
C ARG A 44 -0.31 -4.13 11.74
N ASP A 45 -0.87 -2.94 11.89
CA ASP A 45 -0.15 -1.70 11.66
C ASP A 45 -0.41 -0.74 12.83
N HIS A 46 0.54 0.15 13.08
CA HIS A 46 0.33 1.25 14.02
C HIS A 46 -0.57 2.36 13.44
N GLU A 47 -0.69 2.42 12.10
CA GLU A 47 -1.48 3.41 11.38
C GLU A 47 -2.69 2.74 10.70
N ALA A 48 -3.89 3.16 11.11
CA ALA A 48 -5.12 2.59 10.58
C ALA A 48 -5.32 2.88 9.08
N ALA A 49 -4.76 3.97 8.55
CA ALA A 49 -4.81 4.28 7.12
C ALA A 49 -4.02 3.30 6.25
N VAL A 50 -2.97 2.67 6.77
CA VAL A 50 -2.32 1.54 6.07
C VAL A 50 -3.28 0.37 5.95
N LEU A 51 -3.92 -0.01 7.06
CA LEU A 51 -4.87 -1.13 7.10
C LEU A 51 -6.11 -0.85 6.26
N ALA A 52 -6.63 0.38 6.28
CA ALA A 52 -7.78 0.78 5.49
C ALA A 52 -7.50 0.67 3.98
N ARG A 53 -6.29 1.01 3.53
CA ARG A 53 -5.88 0.87 2.12
C ARG A 53 -5.65 -0.59 1.72
N ASN A 54 -5.01 -1.38 2.58
CA ASN A 54 -4.85 -2.81 2.33
C ASN A 54 -6.21 -3.53 2.30
N THR A 55 -7.12 -3.16 3.19
CA THR A 55 -8.49 -3.70 3.21
C THR A 55 -9.24 -3.29 1.94
N LEU A 56 -9.10 -2.04 1.50
CA LEU A 56 -9.65 -1.57 0.22
C LEU A 56 -9.14 -2.45 -0.94
N LEU A 57 -7.83 -2.71 -1.02
CA LEU A 57 -7.25 -3.59 -2.02
C LEU A 57 -7.85 -5.00 -1.99
N PHE A 58 -8.00 -5.60 -0.80
CA PHE A 58 -8.62 -6.93 -0.68
C PHE A 58 -10.07 -6.95 -1.15
N THR A 59 -10.82 -5.86 -0.95
CA THR A 59 -12.19 -5.76 -1.43
C THR A 59 -12.24 -5.63 -2.95
N LEU A 60 -11.36 -4.81 -3.55
CA LEU A 60 -11.27 -4.65 -5.01
C LEU A 60 -10.94 -5.98 -5.71
N VAL A 61 -10.10 -6.83 -5.11
CA VAL A 61 -9.77 -8.16 -5.65
C VAL A 61 -10.80 -9.24 -5.29
N ALA A 62 -11.71 -8.98 -4.37
CA ALA A 62 -12.81 -9.90 -4.04
C ALA A 62 -14.02 -9.70 -4.96
N ASP A 63 -14.22 -8.48 -5.47
CA ASP A 63 -15.36 -8.15 -6.32
C ASP A 63 -15.39 -8.91 -7.65
N ASP A 64 -16.60 -9.11 -8.18
CA ASP A 64 -16.80 -9.74 -9.50
C ASP A 64 -16.09 -8.94 -10.60
N GLY A 65 -15.40 -9.64 -11.51
CA GLY A 65 -14.60 -9.00 -12.56
C GLY A 65 -13.28 -8.39 -12.09
N ALA A 66 -12.82 -8.70 -10.86
CA ALA A 66 -11.55 -8.21 -10.32
C ALA A 66 -10.33 -8.47 -11.22
N GLU A 67 -10.27 -9.61 -11.91
CA GLU A 67 -9.11 -9.95 -12.76
C GLU A 67 -8.88 -8.94 -13.90
N ASP A 68 -9.96 -8.42 -14.49
CA ASP A 68 -9.90 -7.41 -15.55
C ASP A 68 -9.49 -6.02 -15.02
N ARG A 69 -9.69 -5.77 -13.72
CA ARG A 69 -9.41 -4.48 -13.04
C ARG A 69 -8.09 -4.46 -12.27
N LEU A 70 -7.23 -5.49 -12.40
CA LEU A 70 -5.97 -5.54 -11.68
C LEU A 70 -5.01 -4.37 -11.97
N PRO A 71 -4.85 -3.89 -13.23
CA PRO A 71 -4.05 -2.69 -13.49
C PRO A 71 -4.56 -1.47 -12.70
N ASN A 72 -5.88 -1.31 -12.62
CA ASN A 72 -6.51 -0.21 -11.86
C ASN A 72 -6.26 -0.34 -10.36
N SER A 73 -6.13 -1.58 -9.85
CA SER A 73 -5.85 -1.85 -8.43
C SER A 73 -4.45 -1.41 -8.02
N TRP A 74 -3.45 -1.52 -8.92
CA TRP A 74 -2.11 -0.97 -8.68
C TRP A 74 -2.18 0.55 -8.51
N ASN A 75 -2.79 1.23 -9.48
CA ASN A 75 -2.91 2.68 -9.51
C ASN A 75 -3.66 3.21 -8.27
N ALA A 76 -4.80 2.58 -7.92
CA ALA A 76 -5.61 2.99 -6.78
C ALA A 76 -4.85 2.97 -5.43
N ILE A 77 -3.90 2.04 -5.28
CA ILE A 77 -3.18 1.83 -4.03
C ILE A 77 -1.84 2.59 -3.97
N TYR A 78 -1.13 2.67 -5.09
CA TYR A 78 0.22 3.25 -5.11
C TYR A 78 0.28 4.67 -5.65
N HIS A 79 -0.63 5.09 -6.52
CA HIS A 79 -0.58 6.44 -7.09
C HIS A 79 -1.18 7.45 -6.11
N MET A 80 -0.39 8.49 -5.81
CA MET A 80 -0.81 9.66 -5.05
C MET A 80 -1.75 10.57 -5.85
N MET A 81 -1.68 10.50 -7.18
CA MET A 81 -2.55 11.22 -8.10
C MET A 81 -3.31 10.22 -8.95
N LEU A 82 -4.63 10.35 -9.02
CA LEU A 82 -5.52 9.47 -9.78
C LEU A 82 -6.14 10.23 -10.97
N ASP A 83 -6.47 9.48 -12.01
CA ASP A 83 -7.44 9.93 -13.01
C ASP A 83 -8.87 9.91 -12.44
N GLU A 84 -9.82 10.46 -13.20
CA GLU A 84 -11.22 10.58 -12.78
C GLU A 84 -11.92 9.22 -12.60
N SER A 85 -11.57 8.24 -13.44
CA SER A 85 -12.18 6.91 -13.42
C SER A 85 -11.77 6.12 -12.18
N LEU A 86 -10.49 6.18 -11.81
CA LEU A 86 -9.96 5.55 -10.61
C LEU A 86 -10.46 6.24 -9.34
N LEU A 87 -10.57 7.57 -9.34
CA LEU A 87 -11.17 8.27 -8.21
C LEU A 87 -12.64 7.88 -8.02
N SER A 88 -13.39 7.74 -9.11
CA SER A 88 -14.79 7.29 -9.07
C SER A 88 -14.91 5.87 -8.52
N LEU A 89 -14.06 4.94 -8.97
CA LEU A 89 -13.99 3.57 -8.45
C LEU A 89 -13.68 3.54 -6.95
N LEU A 90 -12.74 4.37 -6.49
CA LEU A 90 -12.39 4.48 -5.08
C LEU A 90 -13.59 4.98 -4.24
N ASN A 91 -14.32 5.99 -4.74
CA ASN A 91 -15.49 6.53 -4.06
C ASN A 91 -16.63 5.50 -3.98
N GLU A 92 -16.90 4.78 -5.06
CA GLU A 92 -17.90 3.71 -5.10
C GLU A 92 -17.55 2.61 -4.09
N GLN A 93 -16.29 2.19 -4.05
CA GLN A 93 -15.86 1.18 -3.09
C GLN A 93 -16.00 1.67 -1.65
N CYS A 94 -15.60 2.90 -1.35
CA CYS A 94 -15.78 3.48 -0.01
C CYS A 94 -17.27 3.58 0.35
N HIS A 95 -18.14 3.97 -0.57
CA HIS A 95 -19.58 4.04 -0.35
C HIS A 95 -20.16 2.68 0.06
N ASN A 96 -19.71 1.58 -0.57
CA ASN A 96 -20.14 0.23 -0.24
C ASN A 96 -19.58 -0.29 1.09
N LEU A 97 -18.34 0.09 1.42
CA LEU A 97 -17.65 -0.40 2.61
C LEU A 97 -18.02 0.34 3.90
N VAL A 98 -18.35 1.63 3.82
CA VAL A 98 -18.68 2.47 4.98
C VAL A 98 -19.81 1.89 5.85
N PRO A 99 -20.94 1.41 5.29
CA PRO A 99 -22.00 0.76 6.07
C PRO A 99 -21.59 -0.55 6.73
N LEU A 100 -20.58 -1.25 6.18
CA LEU A 100 -20.13 -2.55 6.66
C LEU A 100 -19.08 -2.46 7.77
N ALA A 101 -18.51 -1.27 7.99
CA ALA A 101 -17.41 -1.03 8.93
C ALA A 101 -17.87 -0.86 10.39
N GLU A 102 -18.65 -1.81 10.91
CA GLU A 102 -19.12 -1.81 12.31
C GLU A 102 -18.11 -2.44 13.28
N ASN A 103 -18.19 -2.05 14.56
CA ASN A 103 -17.44 -2.62 15.70
C ASN A 103 -15.90 -2.62 15.54
N THR A 104 -15.31 -3.75 15.12
CA THR A 104 -13.85 -3.97 15.08
C THR A 104 -13.14 -3.17 14.00
N LEU A 105 -13.88 -2.61 13.04
CA LEU A 105 -13.33 -1.77 11.96
C LEU A 105 -13.67 -0.29 12.12
N ALA A 106 -14.12 0.17 13.30
CA ALA A 106 -14.61 1.53 13.48
C ALA A 106 -13.63 2.62 12.98
N GLU A 107 -12.34 2.48 13.25
CA GLU A 107 -11.33 3.45 12.80
C GLU A 107 -11.06 3.35 11.29
N ILE A 108 -11.04 2.14 10.72
CA ILE A 108 -10.96 1.94 9.26
C ILE A 108 -12.19 2.52 8.56
N GLY A 109 -13.38 2.30 9.11
CA GLY A 109 -14.63 2.87 8.63
C GLY A 109 -14.67 4.40 8.73
N ARG A 110 -14.10 4.98 9.78
CA ARG A 110 -13.91 6.44 9.91
C ARG A 110 -13.08 6.98 8.75
N LEU A 111 -11.99 6.31 8.40
CA LEU A 111 -11.12 6.70 7.29
C LEU A 111 -11.85 6.60 5.94
N TRP A 112 -12.58 5.51 5.68
CA TRP A 112 -13.40 5.38 4.47
C TRP A 112 -14.47 6.48 4.36
N LYS A 113 -15.08 6.89 5.48
CA LYS A 113 -16.01 8.03 5.51
C LYS A 113 -15.31 9.34 5.14
N LEU A 114 -14.09 9.57 5.61
CA LEU A 114 -13.31 10.76 5.26
C LEU A 114 -12.91 10.76 3.78
N TRP A 115 -12.50 9.61 3.25
CA TRP A 115 -12.14 9.46 1.84
C TRP A 115 -13.33 9.74 0.94
N LEU A 116 -14.48 9.14 1.26
CA LEU A 116 -15.75 9.41 0.57
C LEU A 116 -16.18 10.88 0.76
N GLY A 117 -15.95 11.47 1.92
CA GLY A 117 -16.23 12.88 2.18
C GLY A 117 -15.49 13.83 1.24
N ALA A 118 -14.29 13.45 0.78
CA ALA A 118 -13.50 14.25 -0.16
C ALA A 118 -14.16 14.36 -1.55
N SER A 119 -15.01 13.39 -1.94
CA SER A 119 -15.77 13.47 -3.20
C SER A 119 -16.88 14.52 -3.16
N ASN A 120 -17.30 14.94 -1.97
CA ASN A 120 -18.38 15.92 -1.77
C ASN A 120 -17.87 17.36 -1.62
N PHE A 121 -16.57 17.60 -1.87
CA PHE A 121 -16.00 18.93 -1.79
C PHE A 121 -16.56 19.84 -2.89
N ASN A 122 -16.98 21.05 -2.49
CA ASN A 122 -17.24 22.11 -3.46
C ASN A 122 -15.93 22.56 -4.15
N THR A 123 -16.05 23.35 -5.21
CA THR A 123 -14.89 23.81 -6.01
C THR A 123 -13.79 24.46 -5.17
N LYS A 124 -14.14 25.25 -4.14
CA LYS A 124 -13.15 25.90 -3.26
C LYS A 124 -12.45 24.89 -2.36
N GLN A 125 -13.21 23.94 -1.79
CA GLN A 125 -12.67 22.87 -0.95
C GLN A 125 -11.76 21.94 -1.76
N ALA A 126 -12.20 21.50 -2.94
CA ALA A 126 -11.42 20.63 -3.83
C ALA A 126 -10.10 21.29 -4.27
N LYS A 127 -10.15 22.58 -4.63
CA LYS A 127 -8.94 23.36 -4.96
C LYS A 127 -7.98 23.42 -3.77
N ARG A 128 -8.47 23.78 -2.58
CA ARG A 128 -7.64 23.87 -1.36
C ARG A 128 -7.05 22.51 -0.97
N PHE A 129 -7.83 21.43 -1.11
CA PHE A 129 -7.39 20.07 -0.83
C PHE A 129 -6.21 19.68 -1.74
N LYS A 130 -6.35 19.95 -3.04
CA LYS A 130 -5.29 19.71 -4.03
C LYS A 130 -4.04 20.53 -3.78
N GLU A 131 -4.18 21.82 -3.48
CA GLU A 131 -3.04 22.70 -3.14
C GLU A 131 -2.28 22.17 -1.92
N LYS A 132 -3.00 21.84 -0.83
CA LYS A 132 -2.40 21.25 0.37
C LYS A 132 -1.69 19.93 0.09
N PHE A 133 -2.29 19.08 -0.74
CA PHE A 133 -1.70 17.80 -1.12
C PHE A 133 -0.37 17.99 -1.86
N GLN A 134 -0.38 18.85 -2.88
CA GLN A 134 0.81 19.17 -3.67
C GLN A 134 1.89 19.84 -2.82
N ASP A 135 1.50 20.69 -1.86
CA ASP A 135 2.44 21.28 -0.91
C ASP A 135 3.03 20.24 0.04
N GLY A 136 2.26 19.23 0.46
CA GLY A 136 2.75 18.06 1.21
C GLY A 136 3.84 17.31 0.44
N ILE A 137 3.57 16.97 -0.82
CA ILE A 137 4.55 16.34 -1.73
C ILE A 137 5.81 17.20 -1.86
N LYS A 138 5.66 18.50 -2.14
CA LYS A 138 6.80 19.44 -2.25
C LYS A 138 7.59 19.53 -0.95
N ASN A 139 6.92 19.54 0.20
CA ASN A 139 7.58 19.63 1.50
C ASN A 139 8.41 18.39 1.81
N VAL A 140 7.90 17.19 1.51
CA VAL A 140 8.69 15.96 1.61
C VAL A 140 9.91 16.02 0.69
N ARG A 141 9.74 16.41 -0.57
CA ARG A 141 10.86 16.55 -1.52
C ARG A 141 11.91 17.55 -1.04
N LYS A 142 11.48 18.70 -0.50
CA LYS A 142 12.40 19.71 0.08
C LYS A 142 13.18 19.18 1.28
N GLN A 143 12.59 18.32 2.11
CA GLN A 143 13.30 17.72 3.26
C GLN A 143 14.48 16.85 2.82
N TYR A 144 14.41 16.24 1.63
CA TYR A 144 15.47 15.40 1.09
C TYR A 144 16.50 16.17 0.27
N GLY A 145 16.11 17.28 -0.37
CA GLY A 145 17.03 18.04 -1.22
C GLY A 145 17.64 17.13 -2.29
N ASP A 146 18.97 17.07 -2.34
CA ASP A 146 19.74 16.22 -3.26
C ASP A 146 20.08 14.83 -2.69
N ARG A 147 19.46 14.42 -1.58
CA ARG A 147 19.71 13.09 -0.99
C ARG A 147 19.00 12.01 -1.79
N GLU A 148 19.77 11.02 -2.20
CA GLU A 148 19.23 9.81 -2.83
C GLU A 148 18.47 8.95 -1.82
N VAL A 149 17.22 8.62 -2.14
CA VAL A 149 16.41 7.69 -1.36
C VAL A 149 16.61 6.29 -1.93
N MET A 150 17.10 5.38 -1.08
CA MET A 150 17.48 4.01 -1.47
C MET A 150 16.64 2.95 -0.75
N THR A 151 15.42 3.29 -0.31
CA THR A 151 14.57 2.41 0.50
C THR A 151 14.24 1.08 -0.20
N SER A 152 14.13 1.08 -1.53
CA SER A 152 13.86 -0.11 -2.35
C SER A 152 15.11 -0.83 -2.85
N LEU A 153 16.31 -0.31 -2.55
CA LEU A 153 17.56 -0.93 -2.99
C LEU A 153 17.75 -2.37 -2.44
N PRO A 154 17.39 -2.68 -1.18
CA PRO A 154 17.46 -4.05 -0.66
C PRO A 154 16.64 -5.06 -1.46
N SER A 155 15.57 -4.61 -2.12
CA SER A 155 14.67 -5.45 -2.94
C SER A 155 15.36 -6.02 -4.19
N ALA A 156 16.50 -5.45 -4.59
CA ALA A 156 17.37 -5.96 -5.66
C ALA A 156 18.36 -7.05 -5.20
N GLY A 157 18.51 -7.28 -3.89
CA GLY A 157 19.40 -8.30 -3.34
C GLY A 157 20.85 -8.15 -3.79
N LEU A 158 21.46 -9.24 -4.27
CA LEU A 158 22.85 -9.25 -4.76
C LEU A 158 23.07 -8.35 -5.99
N LEU A 159 22.00 -7.95 -6.67
CA LEU A 159 22.05 -7.08 -7.85
C LEU A 159 21.78 -5.61 -7.51
N ALA A 160 21.76 -5.24 -6.23
CA ALA A 160 21.67 -3.84 -5.80
C ALA A 160 22.64 -2.89 -6.54
N PRO A 161 23.92 -3.23 -6.78
CA PRO A 161 24.84 -2.35 -7.53
C PRO A 161 24.35 -1.95 -8.92
N VAL A 162 23.58 -2.83 -9.58
CA VAL A 162 23.03 -2.58 -10.93
C VAL A 162 21.92 -1.53 -10.92
N SER A 163 21.23 -1.39 -9.78
CA SER A 163 20.07 -0.52 -9.62
C SER A 163 20.34 0.76 -8.82
N ILE A 164 21.61 1.00 -8.45
CA ILE A 164 22.00 2.06 -7.50
C ILE A 164 21.63 3.48 -7.97
N PHE A 165 21.60 3.72 -9.29
CA PHE A 165 21.14 4.98 -9.89
C PHE A 165 19.67 4.94 -10.33
N ALA A 166 19.17 3.75 -10.68
CA ALA A 166 17.82 3.58 -11.20
C ALA A 166 16.75 3.70 -10.10
N VAL A 167 16.96 3.09 -8.93
CA VAL A 167 16.00 3.14 -7.82
C VAL A 167 15.78 4.58 -7.35
N PRO A 168 16.82 5.39 -7.05
CA PRO A 168 16.60 6.76 -6.61
C PRO A 168 15.97 7.66 -7.69
N GLU A 169 16.34 7.47 -8.96
CA GLU A 169 15.78 8.24 -10.06
C GLU A 169 14.30 7.90 -10.30
N GLN A 170 13.92 6.61 -10.22
CA GLN A 170 12.52 6.21 -10.21
C GLN A 170 11.80 6.90 -9.06
N PHE A 171 12.35 6.82 -7.84
CA PHE A 171 11.73 7.36 -6.64
C PHE A 171 11.46 8.87 -6.82
N ARG A 172 12.44 9.58 -7.40
CA ARG A 172 12.31 11.00 -7.74
C ARG A 172 11.17 11.23 -8.74
N HIS A 173 11.07 10.44 -9.81
CA HIS A 173 9.97 10.52 -10.76
C HIS A 173 8.61 10.29 -10.09
N PHE A 174 8.48 9.26 -9.26
CA PHE A 174 7.26 8.97 -8.52
C PHE A 174 6.85 10.12 -7.60
N TRP A 175 7.76 10.67 -6.80
CA TRP A 175 7.46 11.80 -5.92
C TRP A 175 7.23 13.12 -6.66
N MET A 176 7.73 13.26 -7.90
CA MET A 176 7.43 14.42 -8.74
C MET A 176 6.05 14.36 -9.37
N ALA A 177 5.72 13.21 -9.97
CA ALA A 177 4.49 13.00 -10.73
C ALA A 177 3.31 12.62 -9.83
N GLY A 178 3.58 11.91 -8.74
CA GLY A 178 2.59 11.29 -7.87
C GLY A 178 2.04 9.96 -8.42
N PHE A 179 2.65 9.38 -9.45
CA PHE A 179 2.28 8.10 -10.05
C PHE A 179 3.51 7.42 -10.67
N THR A 180 3.40 6.14 -11.01
CA THR A 180 4.45 5.39 -11.73
C THR A 180 4.20 5.43 -13.23
N ASP A 181 5.26 5.44 -14.03
CA ASP A 181 5.17 5.39 -15.50
C ASP A 181 5.15 3.93 -15.98
N ASP A 182 4.11 3.19 -15.59
CA ASP A 182 3.97 1.74 -15.83
C ASP A 182 3.04 1.38 -17.00
N GLY A 183 2.54 2.38 -17.75
CA GLY A 183 1.65 2.21 -18.90
C GLY A 183 1.93 3.19 -20.06
N PRO A 184 1.29 3.01 -21.22
CA PRO A 184 1.29 4.04 -22.26
C PRO A 184 0.69 5.34 -21.70
N PRO A 185 1.15 6.52 -22.15
CA PRO A 185 0.63 7.81 -21.66
C PRO A 185 -0.89 7.84 -21.81
N ASP A 186 -1.58 7.90 -20.69
CA ASP A 186 -3.03 7.85 -20.66
C ASP A 186 -3.64 9.11 -21.29
N VAL A 187 -4.81 8.96 -21.91
CA VAL A 187 -5.55 10.07 -22.54
C VAL A 187 -6.09 11.03 -21.47
N ASN A 188 -6.19 10.57 -20.21
CA ASN A 188 -6.62 11.35 -19.06
C ASN A 188 -5.48 11.54 -18.05
N PRO A 189 -4.99 12.77 -17.83
CA PRO A 189 -3.89 12.99 -16.91
C PRO A 189 -4.34 12.74 -15.47
N ALA A 190 -3.60 11.87 -14.76
CA ALA A 190 -3.73 11.67 -13.32
C ALA A 190 -3.50 13.00 -12.59
N ASN A 191 -4.57 13.64 -12.12
CA ASN A 191 -4.55 15.02 -11.66
C ASN A 191 -5.40 15.26 -10.40
N ASN A 192 -6.07 14.22 -9.91
CA ASN A 192 -6.87 14.26 -8.70
C ASN A 192 -6.08 13.68 -7.53
N PRO A 193 -5.96 14.37 -6.39
CA PRO A 193 -5.28 13.81 -5.23
C PRO A 193 -6.00 12.56 -4.72
N ASN A 194 -5.24 11.50 -4.46
CA ASN A 194 -5.76 10.28 -3.85
C ASN A 194 -6.02 10.55 -2.35
N PRO A 195 -7.28 10.55 -1.88
CA PRO A 195 -7.60 10.89 -0.50
C PRO A 195 -7.02 9.89 0.50
N THR A 196 -6.68 8.68 0.06
CA THR A 196 -6.10 7.65 0.92
C THR A 196 -4.69 7.98 1.45
N PHE A 197 -4.03 9.01 0.89
CA PHE A 197 -2.74 9.53 1.32
C PHE A 197 -2.82 10.79 2.20
N VAL A 198 -4.03 11.26 2.53
CA VAL A 198 -4.25 12.48 3.32
C VAL A 198 -4.78 12.17 4.71
N PHE A 199 -5.80 11.33 4.79
CA PHE A 199 -6.45 11.08 6.07
C PHE A 199 -5.75 9.93 6.79
N CYS A 200 -5.31 10.19 8.03
CA CYS A 200 -4.64 9.21 8.88
C CYS A 200 -5.19 9.26 10.31
N SER A 201 -4.68 8.39 11.19
CA SER A 201 -5.03 8.43 12.62
C SER A 201 -4.54 9.71 13.32
N PHE A 202 -3.62 10.47 12.73
CA PHE A 202 -3.05 11.70 13.32
C PHE A 202 -3.66 13.00 12.78
N GLY A 203 -4.57 12.94 11.82
CA GLY A 203 -5.28 14.10 11.28
C GLY A 203 -5.53 14.05 9.77
N ASP A 204 -5.85 15.23 9.23
CA ASP A 204 -6.34 15.42 7.86
C ASP A 204 -5.29 16.14 6.98
N GLU A 205 -4.02 15.75 7.15
CA GLU A 205 -2.87 16.34 6.46
C GLU A 205 -2.04 15.26 5.78
N PHE A 206 -1.34 15.65 4.70
CA PHE A 206 -0.45 14.74 3.97
C PHE A 206 0.58 14.08 4.91
N ALA A 207 0.36 12.80 5.21
CA ALA A 207 1.12 12.04 6.21
C ALA A 207 1.93 10.88 5.61
N VAL A 208 2.20 10.93 4.31
CA VAL A 208 2.93 9.89 3.59
C VAL A 208 4.37 9.80 4.06
N GLU A 209 4.85 8.60 4.35
CA GLU A 209 6.25 8.40 4.71
C GLU A 209 7.13 8.76 3.53
N CYS A 210 8.17 9.54 3.79
CA CYS A 210 9.08 10.00 2.76
C CYS A 210 9.95 8.90 2.15
N GLY A 211 9.97 7.71 2.73
CA GLY A 211 10.57 6.51 2.14
C GLY A 211 9.59 5.70 1.29
N THR A 212 8.33 6.15 1.16
CA THR A 212 7.30 5.43 0.39
C THR A 212 7.72 5.33 -1.05
N ASP A 213 7.87 4.08 -1.49
CA ASP A 213 8.26 3.71 -2.82
C ASP A 213 7.41 2.50 -3.26
N PRO A 214 6.66 2.61 -4.38
CA PRO A 214 5.84 1.52 -4.89
C PRO A 214 6.61 0.22 -5.16
N ILE A 215 7.90 0.27 -5.46
CA ILE A 215 8.68 -0.94 -5.79
C ILE A 215 9.30 -1.64 -4.56
N ALA A 216 9.23 -1.04 -3.37
CA ALA A 216 9.91 -1.55 -2.18
C ALA A 216 9.46 -2.95 -1.74
N GLY A 217 8.18 -3.29 -1.95
CA GLY A 217 7.59 -4.56 -1.53
C GLY A 217 7.84 -5.75 -2.45
N PHE A 218 8.52 -5.56 -3.59
CA PHE A 218 8.59 -6.57 -4.65
C PHE A 218 9.99 -7.16 -4.82
N HIS A 219 10.10 -8.37 -5.35
CA HIS A 219 11.39 -9.03 -5.58
C HIS A 219 12.00 -8.57 -6.90
N LEU A 220 12.98 -7.66 -6.86
CA LEU A 220 13.56 -7.06 -8.07
C LEU A 220 14.75 -7.87 -8.62
N THR A 221 15.35 -8.74 -7.81
CA THR A 221 16.55 -9.50 -8.19
C THR A 221 16.35 -10.32 -9.47
N GLU A 222 15.25 -11.03 -9.64
CA GLU A 222 15.03 -11.89 -10.81
C GLU A 222 14.95 -11.10 -12.12
N ALA A 223 14.26 -9.96 -12.09
CA ALA A 223 14.16 -9.06 -13.24
C ALA A 223 15.52 -8.46 -13.63
N LEU A 224 16.36 -8.18 -12.64
CA LEU A 224 17.72 -7.69 -12.85
C LEU A 224 18.67 -8.80 -13.32
N ALA A 225 18.50 -10.05 -12.84
CA ALA A 225 19.36 -11.18 -13.21
C ALA A 225 19.30 -11.50 -14.71
N SER A 226 18.12 -11.29 -15.30
CA SER A 226 17.87 -11.48 -16.74
C SER A 226 18.56 -10.43 -17.63
N SER A 227 19.28 -9.47 -17.06
CA SER A 227 19.67 -8.25 -17.77
C SER A 227 21.15 -8.13 -18.15
N GLY A 228 21.98 -9.11 -17.82
CA GLY A 228 23.41 -9.08 -18.12
C GLY A 228 24.20 -7.99 -17.37
N PRO A 229 25.53 -7.98 -17.47
CA PRO A 229 26.39 -7.09 -16.68
C PRO A 229 26.44 -5.61 -17.15
N ASP A 230 25.98 -5.30 -18.37
CA ASP A 230 26.15 -3.97 -19.02
C ASP A 230 25.13 -2.88 -18.61
N LEU A 231 24.43 -3.05 -17.49
CA LEU A 231 23.35 -2.15 -17.09
C LEU A 231 23.78 -0.86 -16.37
N PHE A 232 25.07 -0.68 -16.06
CA PHE A 232 25.55 0.50 -15.32
C PHE A 232 25.28 1.83 -16.04
N ASP A 233 25.19 1.82 -17.37
CA ASP A 233 24.88 3.00 -18.21
C ASP A 233 23.42 3.03 -18.72
N GLN A 234 22.55 2.13 -18.24
CA GLN A 234 21.20 1.93 -18.78
C GLN A 234 20.09 2.25 -17.76
N THR A 235 20.25 3.32 -16.97
CA THR A 235 19.31 3.74 -15.90
C THR A 235 17.84 3.68 -16.33
N ALA A 236 17.47 4.26 -17.48
CA ALA A 236 16.08 4.26 -17.95
C ALA A 236 15.53 2.85 -18.24
N LEU A 237 16.36 1.96 -18.79
CA LEU A 237 15.98 0.56 -19.02
C LEU A 237 15.80 -0.18 -17.69
N VAL A 238 16.71 0.05 -16.73
CA VAL A 238 16.62 -0.56 -15.40
C VAL A 238 15.34 -0.11 -14.69
N ILE A 239 15.01 1.18 -14.71
CA ILE A 239 13.75 1.72 -14.16
C ILE A 239 12.54 0.99 -14.77
N THR A 240 12.50 0.89 -16.10
CA THR A 240 11.41 0.22 -16.81
C THR A 240 11.29 -1.25 -16.40
N LYS A 241 12.41 -1.95 -16.23
CA LYS A 241 12.44 -3.36 -15.83
C LYS A 241 11.96 -3.57 -14.40
N VAL A 242 12.45 -2.79 -13.44
CA VAL A 242 12.05 -2.95 -12.03
C VAL A 242 10.58 -2.60 -11.82
N LEU A 243 10.08 -1.54 -12.48
CA LEU A 243 8.66 -1.18 -12.43
C LEU A 243 7.78 -2.27 -13.04
N ARG A 244 8.14 -2.76 -14.23
CA ARG A 244 7.42 -3.85 -14.88
C ARG A 244 7.39 -5.10 -14.01
N ALA A 245 8.51 -5.46 -13.39
CA ALA A 245 8.60 -6.61 -12.50
C ALA A 245 7.70 -6.46 -11.26
N ALA A 246 7.70 -5.28 -10.64
CA ALA A 246 6.83 -4.98 -9.50
C ALA A 246 5.34 -5.09 -9.88
N CYS A 247 4.94 -4.47 -11.00
CA CYS A 247 3.56 -4.53 -11.48
C CYS A 247 3.13 -5.96 -11.87
N GLN A 248 4.02 -6.72 -12.51
CA GLN A 248 3.77 -8.13 -12.85
C GLN A 248 3.61 -9.00 -11.61
N GLN A 249 4.48 -8.83 -10.60
CA GLN A 249 4.35 -9.53 -9.32
C GLN A 249 3.05 -9.16 -8.63
N PHE A 250 2.75 -7.87 -8.49
CA PHE A 250 1.49 -7.38 -7.92
C PHE A 250 0.27 -8.04 -8.60
N ASN A 251 0.21 -7.98 -9.93
CA ASN A 251 -0.90 -8.56 -10.69
C ASN A 251 -0.98 -10.07 -10.47
N THR A 252 0.15 -10.78 -10.51
CA THR A 252 0.22 -12.23 -10.29
C THR A 252 -0.25 -12.61 -8.89
N TRP A 253 0.17 -11.85 -7.88
CA TRP A 253 -0.19 -12.10 -6.49
C TRP A 253 -1.65 -11.78 -6.21
N CYS A 254 -2.17 -10.67 -6.77
CA CYS A 254 -3.59 -10.37 -6.73
C CYS A 254 -4.43 -11.46 -7.41
N LYS A 255 -4.02 -11.96 -8.59
CA LYS A 255 -4.71 -13.09 -9.25
C LYS A 255 -4.81 -14.33 -8.37
N ALA A 256 -3.76 -14.64 -7.61
CA ALA A 256 -3.80 -15.75 -6.66
C ALA A 256 -4.86 -15.52 -5.57
N VAL A 257 -4.97 -14.29 -5.07
CA VAL A 257 -6.03 -13.90 -4.10
C VAL A 257 -7.41 -13.98 -4.72
N VAL A 258 -7.62 -13.38 -5.91
CA VAL A 258 -8.90 -13.45 -6.66
C VAL A 258 -9.35 -14.89 -6.79
N ARG A 259 -8.45 -15.77 -7.28
CA ARG A 259 -8.78 -17.18 -7.49
C ARG A 259 -9.14 -17.90 -6.21
N ARG A 260 -8.42 -17.58 -5.13
CA ARG A 260 -8.67 -18.17 -3.83
C ARG A 260 -10.03 -17.76 -3.26
N VAL A 261 -10.37 -16.48 -3.36
CA VAL A 261 -11.63 -15.92 -2.84
C VAL A 261 -12.83 -16.38 -3.68
N GLN A 262 -12.69 -16.44 -5.01
CA GLN A 262 -13.79 -16.72 -5.91
C GLN A 262 -14.01 -18.22 -6.21
N TYR A 263 -12.94 -19.01 -6.30
CA TYR A 263 -13.03 -20.40 -6.81
C TYR A 263 -12.74 -21.48 -5.78
N THR A 264 -12.42 -21.13 -4.54
CA THR A 264 -12.15 -22.15 -3.52
C THR A 264 -13.28 -22.24 -2.51
N ASN A 265 -13.64 -23.47 -2.13
CA ASN A 265 -14.66 -23.68 -1.11
C ASN A 265 -14.17 -23.08 0.23
N ALA A 266 -15.00 -22.24 0.85
CA ALA A 266 -14.72 -21.61 2.14
C ALA A 266 -14.35 -22.65 3.23
N SER A 267 -14.84 -23.89 3.12
CA SER A 267 -14.51 -24.94 4.08
C SER A 267 -13.12 -25.56 3.91
N SER A 268 -12.49 -25.52 2.72
CA SER A 268 -11.17 -26.12 2.47
C SER A 268 -10.03 -25.09 2.48
N ALA A 269 -10.23 -23.89 1.91
CA ALA A 269 -9.16 -22.89 1.80
C ALA A 269 -9.56 -21.43 2.08
N SER A 270 -10.43 -21.20 3.06
CA SER A 270 -10.77 -19.84 3.49
C SER A 270 -9.54 -18.95 3.69
N LEU A 271 -9.65 -17.69 3.26
CA LEU A 271 -8.72 -16.61 3.58
C LEU A 271 -9.42 -15.64 4.53
N MET A 272 -8.90 -15.49 5.74
CA MET A 272 -9.37 -14.55 6.73
C MET A 272 -8.26 -13.57 7.08
N GLY A 273 -8.51 -12.28 6.83
CA GLY A 273 -7.64 -11.18 7.25
C GLY A 273 -8.25 -10.44 8.44
N ARG A 274 -7.54 -10.38 9.56
CA ARG A 274 -7.94 -9.64 10.77
C ARG A 274 -7.14 -8.36 10.86
N MET A 275 -7.79 -7.21 10.77
CA MET A 275 -7.12 -5.91 10.83
C MET A 275 -7.02 -5.44 12.29
N TYR A 276 -5.82 -5.08 12.74
CA TYR A 276 -5.58 -4.49 14.05
C TYR A 276 -4.72 -3.23 13.94
N ALA A 277 -5.35 -2.08 14.16
CA ALA A 277 -4.67 -0.79 14.27
C ALA A 277 -4.21 -0.58 15.72
N GLY A 278 -2.91 -0.61 15.98
CA GLY A 278 -2.39 -0.37 17.33
C GLY A 278 -0.97 -0.84 17.57
N ASP A 279 -0.54 -0.68 18.83
CA ASP A 279 0.78 -1.08 19.29
C ASP A 279 0.91 -2.62 19.38
N GLY A 280 1.99 -3.16 18.80
CA GLY A 280 2.20 -4.60 18.75
C GLY A 280 2.53 -5.24 20.11
N LEU A 281 3.15 -4.50 21.03
CA LEU A 281 3.41 -4.98 22.39
C LEU A 281 2.10 -5.04 23.18
N MET A 282 1.23 -4.04 23.04
CA MET A 282 -0.08 -4.03 23.67
C MET A 282 -0.97 -5.16 23.15
N LEU A 283 -0.99 -5.40 21.84
CA LEU A 283 -1.68 -6.55 21.26
C LEU A 283 -1.15 -7.86 21.84
N ARG A 284 0.18 -8.02 21.89
CA ARG A 284 0.81 -9.22 22.46
C ARG A 284 0.42 -9.42 23.93
N GLN A 285 0.42 -8.36 24.72
CA GLN A 285 0.03 -8.42 26.14
C GLN A 285 -1.44 -8.79 26.31
N ALA A 286 -2.33 -8.20 25.51
CA ALA A 286 -3.75 -8.53 25.50
C ALA A 286 -3.96 -10.02 25.15
N LEU A 287 -3.37 -10.50 24.05
CA LEU A 287 -3.45 -11.91 23.64
C LEU A 287 -2.89 -12.86 24.71
N HIS A 288 -1.80 -12.48 25.36
CA HIS A 288 -1.22 -13.28 26.45
C HIS A 288 -2.11 -13.31 27.70
N SER A 289 -2.85 -12.23 28.00
CA SER A 289 -3.78 -12.18 29.12
C SER A 289 -5.01 -13.07 28.91
N VAL A 290 -5.57 -13.10 27.69
CA VAL A 290 -6.74 -13.93 27.33
C VAL A 290 -6.41 -15.42 27.38
N ASN A 291 -5.16 -15.80 27.09
CA ASN A 291 -4.69 -17.19 27.20
C ASN A 291 -4.41 -17.65 28.63
N ARG A 292 -4.59 -16.80 29.66
CA ARG A 292 -4.52 -17.23 31.06
C ARG A 292 -5.93 -17.47 31.62
N PRO A 293 -6.22 -18.66 32.18
CA PRO A 293 -7.56 -19.04 32.61
C PRO A 293 -8.10 -18.30 33.86
N SER A 294 -7.48 -17.19 34.30
CA SER A 294 -7.80 -16.55 35.58
C SER A 294 -8.03 -15.04 35.52
N VAL A 295 -8.16 -14.42 34.34
CA VAL A 295 -8.47 -12.98 34.26
C VAL A 295 -9.70 -12.80 33.36
N ALA A 296 -10.79 -12.36 33.97
CA ALA A 296 -12.11 -12.25 33.33
C ALA A 296 -12.20 -11.10 32.31
N ASP A 297 -11.23 -10.18 32.28
CA ASP A 297 -11.22 -9.03 31.37
C ASP A 297 -9.81 -8.78 30.82
N ALA A 298 -9.71 -8.59 29.50
CA ALA A 298 -8.49 -8.10 28.88
C ALA A 298 -8.17 -6.70 29.45
N PRO A 299 -6.93 -6.41 29.88
CA PRO A 299 -6.60 -5.09 30.39
C PRO A 299 -6.79 -4.04 29.30
N ILE A 300 -7.55 -2.99 29.61
CA ILE A 300 -7.66 -1.81 28.74
C ILE A 300 -6.35 -1.04 28.88
N PHE A 301 -5.46 -1.22 27.91
CA PHE A 301 -4.24 -0.43 27.81
C PHE A 301 -4.56 0.88 27.08
N MET A 302 -4.76 1.96 27.83
CA MET A 302 -4.73 3.31 27.26
C MET A 302 -3.28 3.69 27.00
N ALA A 303 -2.92 3.94 25.75
CA ALA A 303 -1.64 4.55 25.40
C ALA A 303 -1.62 6.02 25.91
N PRO A 304 -0.46 6.54 26.34
CA PRO A 304 -0.31 7.94 26.71
C PRO A 304 -0.48 8.91 25.53
#